data_AF-F9ZUS0-F1
#
_entry.id   AF-F9ZUS0-F1
#
_cell.length_a   1.000
_cell.length_b   1.000
_cell.length_c   1.000
_cell.angle_alpha   90.00
_cell.angle_beta   90.00
_cell.angle_gamma   90.00
#
_symmetry.space_group_name_H-M   'P 1'
#
loop_
_entity.id
_entity.type
_entity.pdbx_description
1 polymer ?
#
loop_
_entity_poly.entity_id
_entity_poly.type
_entity_poly.pdbx_seq_one_letter_code
_entity_poly.pdbx_strand_id
1 'polypeptide(L)'
;MLNDNEIHVENRGQLLERFRRDAQDIFVFHLGYVFFLNDHYMMSSDYLDALECNMQPEENSQYWVAPFIQDIFNEVITPERPDITAAIKANCAMQLS
;
A
#
# COMPACT_ATOMS: atom_id res chain seq x y z
N MET A 1 -4.51 -9.70 27.29
CA MET A 1 -3.26 -9.94 28.03
C MET A 1 -2.13 -9.00 27.61
N LEU A 2 -1.61 -9.02 26.37
CA LEU A 2 -0.46 -8.18 26.01
C LEU A 2 -0.81 -6.70 25.70
N ASN A 3 -2.03 -6.45 25.24
CA ASN A 3 -2.56 -5.09 25.00
C ASN A 3 -3.28 -4.52 26.24
N ASP A 4 -3.28 -5.24 27.35
CA ASP A 4 -3.97 -4.84 28.58
C ASP A 4 -3.01 -4.02 29.45
N ASN A 5 -3.36 -2.78 29.80
CA ASN A 5 -2.49 -1.89 30.58
C ASN A 5 -2.45 -2.24 32.08
N GLU A 6 -3.36 -3.09 32.58
CA GLU A 6 -3.38 -3.54 33.98
C GLU A 6 -2.47 -4.75 34.23
N ILE A 7 -2.02 -5.43 33.17
CA ILE A 7 -1.21 -6.65 33.27
C ILE A 7 0.26 -6.33 32.97
N HIS A 8 1.13 -6.58 33.94
CA HIS A 8 2.58 -6.47 33.77
C HIS A 8 3.15 -7.79 33.22
N VAL A 9 3.68 -7.75 32.00
CA VAL A 9 4.34 -8.88 31.33
C VAL A 9 5.79 -8.51 31.09
N GLU A 10 6.71 -9.33 31.61
CA GLU A 10 8.14 -9.18 31.35
C GLU A 10 8.41 -9.31 29.83
N ASN A 11 9.25 -8.44 29.27
CA ASN A 11 9.51 -8.34 27.82
C ASN A 11 8.32 -7.89 26.94
N ARG A 12 7.23 -7.34 27.51
CA ARG A 12 6.07 -6.83 26.74
C ARG A 12 6.46 -5.95 25.55
N GLY A 13 7.38 -5.01 25.75
CA GLY A 13 7.81 -4.08 24.69
C GLY A 13 8.43 -4.80 23.49
N GLN A 14 9.27 -5.81 23.72
CA GLN A 14 9.88 -6.60 22.65
C GLN A 14 8.84 -7.42 21.90
N LEU A 15 7.87 -7.99 22.62
CA LEU A 15 6.82 -8.80 22.00
C LEU A 15 5.85 -7.95 21.17
N LEU A 16 5.49 -6.76 21.65
CA LEU A 16 4.66 -5.81 20.90
C LEU A 16 5.39 -5.29 19.66
N GLU A 17 6.68 -5.00 19.75
CA GLU A 17 7.47 -4.58 18.60
C GLU A 17 7.59 -5.69 17.55
N ARG A 18 7.78 -6.95 17.98
CA ARG A 18 7.76 -8.10 17.06
C ARG A 18 6.42 -8.25 16.38
N PHE A 19 5.32 -8.16 17.14
CA PHE A 19 3.97 -8.22 16.57
C PHE A 19 3.71 -7.07 15.58
N ARG A 20 4.17 -5.86 15.89
CA ARG A 20 4.08 -4.71 14.99
C ARG A 20 4.78 -4.99 13.66
N ARG A 21 6.00 -5.55 13.70
CA ARG A 21 6.76 -5.92 12.49
C ARG A 21 6.07 -7.02 11.71
N ASP A 22 5.64 -8.09 12.37
CA ASP A 22 4.95 -9.20 11.72
C ASP A 22 3.66 -8.71 11.00
N ALA A 23 2.90 -7.82 11.63
CA ALA A 23 1.71 -7.21 11.03
C ALA A 23 2.05 -6.31 9.83
N GLN A 24 3.13 -5.53 9.94
CA GLN A 24 3.61 -4.67 8.87
C GLN A 24 4.11 -5.50 7.67
N ASP A 25 4.84 -6.58 7.90
CA ASP A 25 5.31 -7.50 6.87
C ASP A 25 4.13 -8.17 6.13
N ILE A 26 3.10 -8.63 6.86
CA ILE A 26 1.88 -9.19 6.24
C ILE A 26 1.17 -8.14 5.38
N PHE A 27 1.07 -6.91 5.86
CA PHE A 27 0.43 -5.81 5.12
C PHE A 27 1.20 -5.48 3.83
N VAL A 28 2.53 -5.34 3.92
CA VAL A 28 3.39 -5.11 2.75
C VAL A 28 3.32 -6.27 1.76
N PHE A 29 3.35 -7.51 2.26
CA PHE A 29 3.22 -8.70 1.40
C PHE A 29 1.87 -8.70 0.67
N HIS A 30 0.77 -8.48 1.39
CA HIS A 30 -0.56 -8.43 0.81
C HIS A 30 -0.65 -7.37 -0.30
N LEU A 31 -0.30 -6.12 -0.01
CA LEU A 31 -0.35 -5.05 -1.01
C LEU A 31 0.57 -5.33 -2.19
N GLY A 32 1.78 -5.87 -1.95
CA GLY A 32 2.67 -6.32 -3.00
C GLY A 32 1.95 -7.25 -3.98
N TYR A 33 1.28 -8.31 -3.50
CA TYR A 33 0.51 -9.20 -4.39
C TYR A 33 -0.62 -8.49 -5.13
N VAL A 34 -1.34 -7.56 -4.50
CA VAL A 34 -2.40 -6.85 -5.20
C VAL A 34 -1.82 -6.01 -6.34
N PHE A 35 -0.70 -5.30 -6.11
CA PHE A 35 0.02 -4.60 -7.18
C PHE A 35 0.47 -5.52 -8.32
N PHE A 36 0.95 -6.73 -8.02
CA PHE A 36 1.40 -7.66 -9.07
C PHE A 36 0.26 -8.32 -9.84
N LEU A 37 -0.86 -8.59 -9.18
CA LEU A 37 -1.95 -9.37 -9.78
C LEU A 37 -3.05 -8.49 -10.37
N ASN A 38 -3.33 -7.33 -9.77
CA ASN A 38 -4.43 -6.44 -10.12
C ASN A 38 -4.05 -4.98 -9.82
N ASP A 39 -3.02 -4.46 -10.49
CA ASP A 39 -2.54 -3.09 -10.32
C ASP A 39 -3.60 -2.01 -10.54
N HIS A 40 -4.53 -2.22 -11.46
CA HIS A 40 -5.66 -1.32 -11.73
C HIS A 40 -6.58 -1.07 -10.52
N TYR A 41 -6.53 -1.89 -9.45
CA TYR A 41 -7.24 -1.58 -8.20
C TYR A 41 -6.66 -0.39 -7.44
N MET A 42 -5.44 0.02 -7.81
CA MET A 42 -4.75 1.17 -7.25
C MET A 42 -5.01 2.44 -8.04
N MET A 43 -5.78 2.35 -9.12
CA MET A 43 -6.07 3.46 -10.03
C MET A 43 -6.89 4.55 -9.33
N SER A 44 -6.59 5.80 -9.67
CA SER A 44 -7.43 6.93 -9.30
C SER A 44 -8.79 6.85 -9.98
N SER A 45 -9.82 7.41 -9.34
CA SER A 45 -11.16 7.42 -9.92
C SER A 45 -11.29 8.37 -11.10
N ASP A 46 -10.36 9.34 -11.27
CA ASP A 46 -10.44 10.40 -12.29
C ASP A 46 -10.79 9.88 -13.69
N TYR A 47 -10.17 8.76 -14.11
CA TYR A 47 -10.45 8.16 -15.41
C TYR A 47 -11.90 7.67 -15.54
N LEU A 48 -12.39 6.96 -14.52
CA LEU A 48 -13.76 6.44 -14.49
C LEU A 48 -14.77 7.57 -14.32
N ASP A 49 -14.50 8.52 -13.43
CA ASP A 49 -15.36 9.68 -13.17
C ASP A 49 -15.57 10.50 -14.45
N ALA A 50 -14.52 10.70 -15.25
CA ALA A 50 -14.63 11.35 -16.56
C ALA A 50 -15.55 10.57 -17.51
N LEU A 51 -15.39 9.24 -17.61
CA LEU A 51 -16.25 8.40 -18.45
C LEU A 51 -17.71 8.43 -18.00
N GLU A 52 -17.97 8.35 -16.70
CA GLU A 52 -19.32 8.39 -16.12
C GLU A 52 -20.00 9.74 -16.37
N CYS A 53 -19.21 10.82 -16.41
CA CYS A 53 -19.67 12.16 -16.76
C CYS A 53 -19.79 12.41 -18.27
N ASN A 54 -19.57 11.40 -19.12
CA ASN A 54 -19.48 11.52 -20.59
C ASN A 54 -18.44 12.57 -21.05
N MET A 55 -17.38 12.75 -20.26
CA MET A 55 -16.22 13.57 -20.58
C MET A 55 -15.11 12.71 -21.19
N GLN A 56 -14.22 13.33 -21.96
CA GLN A 56 -13.02 12.66 -22.45
C GLN A 56 -12.01 12.56 -21.29
N PRO A 57 -11.56 11.36 -20.88
CA PRO A 57 -10.56 11.23 -19.84
C PRO A 57 -9.23 11.87 -20.26
N GLU A 58 -8.49 12.36 -19.27
CA GLU A 58 -7.15 12.91 -19.52
C GLU A 58 -6.21 11.82 -20.03
N GLU A 59 -5.26 12.22 -20.87
CA GLU A 59 -4.31 11.29 -21.47
C GLU A 59 -3.50 10.59 -20.35
N ASN A 60 -3.45 9.26 -20.41
CA ASN A 60 -2.77 8.40 -19.42
C ASN A 60 -3.37 8.40 -18.01
N SER A 61 -4.52 9.05 -17.78
CA SER A 61 -5.18 9.05 -16.46
C SER A 61 -5.59 7.67 -15.97
N GLN A 62 -5.72 6.68 -16.87
CA GLN A 62 -5.93 5.27 -16.50
C GLN A 62 -4.73 4.63 -15.77
N TYR A 63 -3.58 5.30 -15.70
CA TYR A 63 -2.40 4.83 -14.96
C TYR A 63 -2.14 5.66 -13.71
N TRP A 64 -2.96 6.67 -13.42
CA TRP A 64 -2.80 7.47 -12.21
C TRP A 64 -3.18 6.65 -10.98
N VAL A 65 -2.41 6.83 -9.92
CA VAL A 65 -2.62 6.12 -8.66
C VAL A 65 -3.50 6.96 -7.74
N ALA A 66 -4.45 6.32 -7.06
CA ALA A 66 -5.28 7.01 -6.08
C ALA A 66 -4.39 7.62 -4.97
N PRO A 67 -4.61 8.87 -4.52
CA PRO A 67 -3.71 9.56 -3.60
C PRO A 67 -3.39 8.77 -2.32
N PHE A 68 -4.40 8.15 -1.70
CA PHE A 68 -4.22 7.37 -0.48
C PHE A 68 -3.36 6.11 -0.70
N ILE A 69 -3.36 5.54 -1.91
CA ILE A 69 -2.48 4.42 -2.24
C ILE A 69 -1.05 4.90 -2.37
N GLN A 70 -0.82 6.07 -2.97
CA GLN A 70 0.50 6.68 -3.04
C GLN A 70 1.06 6.98 -1.64
N ASP A 71 0.21 7.47 -0.72
CA ASP A 71 0.59 7.71 0.68
C ASP A 71 1.02 6.40 1.36
N ILE A 72 0.22 5.33 1.25
CA ILE A 72 0.57 4.00 1.79
C ILE A 72 1.89 3.50 1.19
N PHE A 73 2.06 3.67 -0.12
CA PHE A 73 3.26 3.23 -0.83
C PHE A 73 4.52 3.95 -0.33
N ASN A 74 4.42 5.26 -0.10
CA ASN A 74 5.52 6.12 0.36
C ASN A 74 5.84 5.96 1.85
N GLU A 75 4.82 5.81 2.68
CA GLU A 75 4.97 5.82 4.14
C GLU A 75 5.17 4.43 4.75
N VAL A 76 4.67 3.38 4.10
CA VAL A 76 4.68 2.02 4.66
C VAL A 76 5.56 1.08 3.85
N ILE A 77 5.34 0.99 2.53
CA ILE A 77 6.02 -0.03 1.71
C ILE A 77 7.47 0.37 1.43
N THR A 78 7.69 1.59 0.95
CA THR A 78 9.01 2.08 0.53
C THR A 78 10.03 2.11 1.67
N PRO A 79 9.72 2.61 2.88
CA PRO A 79 10.70 2.69 3.97
C PRO A 79 11.08 1.32 4.53
N GLU A 80 10.14 0.39 4.58
CA GLU A 80 10.37 -0.95 5.17
C GLU A 80 10.96 -1.93 4.18
N ARG A 81 10.49 -1.93 2.93
CA ARG A 81 10.81 -2.91 1.89
C ARG A 81 11.08 -2.23 0.55
N PRO A 82 12.23 -1.53 0.41
CA PRO A 82 12.62 -0.88 -0.84
C PRO A 82 12.83 -1.89 -1.99
N ASP A 83 13.17 -3.13 -1.67
CA ASP A 83 13.28 -4.23 -2.64
C ASP A 83 11.92 -4.58 -3.27
N ILE A 84 10.86 -4.66 -2.46
CA ILE A 84 9.49 -4.87 -2.95
C ILE A 84 9.03 -3.65 -3.77
N THR A 85 9.35 -2.44 -3.30
CA THR A 85 9.04 -1.19 -4.02
C THR A 85 9.63 -1.18 -5.42
N ALA A 86 10.91 -1.54 -5.55
CA ALA A 86 11.57 -1.64 -6.85
C ALA A 86 10.92 -2.71 -7.74
N ALA A 87 10.55 -3.85 -7.15
CA ALA A 87 9.88 -4.92 -7.88
C ALA A 87 8.49 -4.49 -8.39
N ILE A 88 7.71 -3.78 -7.57
CA ILE A 88 6.40 -3.24 -7.99
C ILE A 88 6.59 -2.23 -9.13
N LYS A 89 7.46 -1.23 -8.97
CA LYS A 89 7.71 -0.22 -10.01
C LYS A 89 8.21 -0.82 -11.33
N ALA A 90 8.91 -1.94 -11.30
CA ALA A 90 9.40 -2.62 -12.49
C ALA A 90 8.34 -3.46 -13.23
N ASN A 91 7.25 -3.83 -12.57
CA ASN A 91 6.26 -4.79 -13.11
C ASN A 91 4.82 -4.24 -13.15
N CYS A 92 4.59 -3.04 -12.64
CA CYS A 92 3.29 -2.37 -12.58
C CYS A 92 3.24 -1.25 -13.63
N ALA A 93 2.11 -1.09 -14.31
CA ALA A 93 1.92 0.01 -15.27
C ALA A 93 1.53 1.34 -14.60
N MET A 94 1.11 1.28 -13.34
CA MET A 94 0.66 2.44 -12.57
C MET A 94 1.80 3.42 -12.29
N GLN A 95 1.48 4.71 -12.32
CA GLN A 95 2.43 5.82 -12.14
C GLN A 95 2.71 6.07 -10.65
N LEU A 96 3.44 5.16 -10.03
CA LEU A 96 3.91 5.29 -8.65
C LEU A 96 5.10 6.25 -8.58
N SER A 97 4.98 7.29 -7.75
CA SER A 97 6.05 8.25 -7.45
C SER A 97 7.18 7.63 -6.65
#